data_AF-A0A2E0W5K0-F1
#
_entry.id   AF-A0A2E0W5K0-F1
#
_cell.length_a   1.000
_cell.length_b   1.000
_cell.length_c   1.000
_cell.angle_alpha   90.00
_cell.angle_beta   90.00
_cell.angle_gamma   90.00
#
_symmetry.space_group_name_H-M   'P 1'
#
loop_
_entity.id
_entity.type
_entity.pdbx_description
1 polymer ?
#
loop_
_entity_poly.entity_id
_entity_poly.type
_entity_poly.pdbx_seq_one_letter_code
_entity_poly.pdbx_strand_id
1 'polypeptide(L)'
;MLKLINKKVITFLIIAVVVILMFLKMYLFNVYESKITFSPSKDSYKINDEVTIELLELNGFGSRIPFASKPYFEINILEGKELIELSDLRETKIIAFKKEGIVKLSFITKNSLMPIYKEIKIN
;
A
#
# COMPACT_ATOMS: atom_id res chain seq x y z
N MET A 1 -0.13 -21.29 48.28
CA MET A 1 -0.39 -20.03 49.01
C MET A 1 -0.52 -18.89 47.99
N LEU A 2 -1.62 -18.82 47.24
CA LEU A 2 -1.89 -17.69 46.34
C LEU A 2 -2.28 -16.49 47.22
N LYS A 3 -1.37 -15.55 47.41
CA LYS A 3 -1.67 -14.26 48.05
C LYS A 3 -2.83 -13.62 47.28
N LEU A 4 -3.89 -13.24 48.00
CA LEU A 4 -4.98 -12.40 47.47
C LEU A 4 -4.37 -11.25 46.69
N ILE A 5 -4.51 -11.28 45.37
CA ILE A 5 -4.13 -10.15 44.53
C ILE A 5 -5.05 -9.01 44.95
N ASN A 6 -4.47 -7.93 45.46
CA ASN A 6 -5.22 -6.79 45.93
C ASN A 6 -6.08 -6.25 44.77
N LYS A 7 -7.37 -5.96 45.02
CA LYS A 7 -8.29 -5.43 44.01
C LYS A 7 -7.68 -4.25 43.24
N LYS A 8 -6.91 -3.39 43.92
CA LYS A 8 -6.17 -2.27 43.30
C LYS A 8 -5.14 -2.72 42.25
N VAL A 9 -4.43 -3.82 42.50
CA VAL A 9 -3.44 -4.38 41.56
C VAL A 9 -4.15 -4.97 40.34
N ILE A 10 -5.26 -5.66 40.54
CA ILE A 10 -6.09 -6.18 39.44
C ILE A 10 -6.60 -5.02 38.57
N THR A 11 -7.14 -3.97 39.20
CA THR A 11 -7.61 -2.78 38.47
C THR A 11 -6.49 -2.11 37.68
N PHE A 12 -5.31 -1.95 38.26
CA PHE A 12 -4.17 -1.36 37.57
C PHE A 12 -3.72 -2.20 36.37
N LEU A 13 -3.66 -3.53 36.52
CA LEU A 13 -3.32 -4.45 35.43
C LEU A 13 -4.33 -4.37 34.29
N ILE A 14 -5.64 -4.31 34.59
CA ILE A 14 -6.68 -4.16 33.58
C ILE A 14 -6.50 -2.84 32.82
N ILE A 15 -6.27 -1.73 33.52
CA ILE A 15 -6.03 -0.42 32.89
C ILE A 15 -4.79 -0.48 31.99
N ALA A 16 -3.68 -1.05 32.46
CA ALA A 16 -2.47 -1.19 31.67
C ALA A 16 -2.71 -2.02 30.40
N VAL A 17 -3.45 -3.12 30.49
CA VAL A 17 -3.84 -3.94 29.33
C VAL A 17 -4.70 -3.13 28.36
N VAL A 18 -5.69 -2.39 28.84
CA VAL A 18 -6.54 -1.54 27.98
C VAL A 18 -5.70 -0.50 27.24
N VAL A 19 -4.79 0.18 27.94
CA VAL A 19 -3.89 1.17 27.33
C VAL A 19 -3.02 0.53 26.26
N ILE A 20 -2.40 -0.62 26.55
CA ILE A 20 -1.60 -1.37 25.58
C ILE A 20 -2.43 -1.74 24.35
N LEU A 21 -3.65 -2.25 24.54
CA LEU A 21 -4.56 -2.58 23.44
C LEU A 21 -4.95 -1.37 22.60
N MET A 22 -5.12 -0.19 23.21
CA MET A 22 -5.37 1.06 22.48
C MET A 22 -4.19 1.43 21.58
N PHE A 23 -2.96 1.35 22.08
CA PHE A 23 -1.77 1.59 21.27
C PHE A 23 -1.63 0.55 20.16
N LEU A 24 -1.74 -0.74 20.47
CA LEU A 24 -1.70 -1.81 19.47
C LEU A 24 -2.73 -1.59 18.36
N LYS A 25 -3.96 -1.22 18.71
CA LYS A 25 -4.99 -0.90 17.72
C LYS A 25 -4.54 0.23 16.79
N MET A 26 -3.99 1.31 17.36
CA MET A 26 -3.52 2.46 16.59
C MET A 26 -2.37 2.12 15.65
N TYR A 27 -1.44 1.26 16.05
CA TYR A 27 -0.30 0.88 15.22
C TYR A 27 -0.62 -0.22 14.20
N LEU A 28 -1.56 -1.13 14.48
CA LEU A 28 -1.91 -2.25 13.59
C LEU A 28 -2.89 -1.87 12.48
N PHE A 29 -3.87 -1.01 12.77
CA PHE A 29 -5.04 -0.82 11.90
C PHE A 29 -5.11 0.55 11.22
N ASN A 30 -4.28 1.52 11.59
CA ASN A 30 -4.22 2.79 10.88
C ASN A 30 -3.27 2.70 9.68
N VAL A 31 -3.56 3.47 8.64
CA VAL A 31 -2.67 3.66 7.48
C VAL A 31 -1.61 4.69 7.86
N TYR A 32 -0.35 4.29 7.77
CA TYR A 32 0.80 5.20 7.99
C TYR A 32 1.54 5.48 6.68
N GLU A 33 1.59 4.49 5.78
CA GLU A 33 2.26 4.64 4.49
C GLU A 33 1.43 3.98 3.37
N SER A 34 1.51 4.56 2.18
CA SER A 34 0.91 4.05 0.94
C SER A 34 2.04 3.81 -0.06
N LYS A 35 2.18 2.57 -0.55
CA LYS A 35 3.25 2.17 -1.47
C LYS A 35 2.67 1.53 -2.73
N ILE A 36 3.12 2.00 -3.89
CA ILE A 36 2.78 1.38 -5.17
C ILE A 36 3.77 0.27 -5.47
N THR A 37 3.27 -0.92 -5.79
CA THR A 37 4.05 -2.08 -6.18
C THR A 37 3.69 -2.53 -7.59
N PHE A 38 4.72 -2.98 -8.31
CA PHE A 38 4.62 -3.48 -9.68
C PHE A 38 4.97 -4.96 -9.67
N SER A 39 4.12 -5.79 -10.27
CA SER A 39 4.32 -7.24 -10.39
C SER A 39 4.19 -7.66 -11.85
N PRO A 40 5.23 -8.27 -12.46
CA PRO A 40 6.55 -8.52 -11.87
C PRO A 40 7.34 -7.23 -11.63
N SER A 41 8.15 -7.19 -10.57
CA SER A 41 9.06 -6.09 -10.31
C SER A 41 10.31 -6.28 -11.18
N LYS A 42 10.53 -5.36 -12.12
CA LYS A 42 11.70 -5.35 -13.02
C LYS A 42 12.25 -3.92 -13.11
N ASP A 43 13.55 -3.80 -13.33
CA ASP A 43 14.20 -2.51 -13.60
C ASP A 43 13.87 -1.97 -15.00
N SER A 44 13.56 -2.86 -15.93
CA SER A 44 13.07 -2.54 -17.27
C SER A 44 12.09 -3.58 -17.77
N TYR A 45 11.07 -3.14 -18.49
CA TYR A 45 10.06 -4.00 -19.10
C TYR A 45 10.29 -4.13 -20.60
N LYS A 46 9.81 -5.22 -21.20
CA LYS A 46 9.87 -5.42 -22.65
C LYS A 46 8.55 -5.08 -23.32
N ILE A 47 8.56 -4.84 -24.62
CA ILE A 47 7.31 -4.83 -25.41
C ILE A 47 6.55 -6.15 -25.16
N ASN A 48 5.23 -6.04 -25.00
CA ASN A 48 4.29 -7.10 -24.63
C ASN A 48 4.43 -7.67 -23.21
N ASP A 49 5.32 -7.13 -22.37
CA ASP A 49 5.22 -7.42 -20.93
C ASP A 49 3.92 -6.83 -20.40
N GLU A 50 3.29 -7.58 -19.49
CA GLU A 50 2.15 -7.12 -18.69
C GLU A 50 2.58 -6.96 -17.24
N VAL A 51 2.14 -5.86 -16.63
CA VAL A 51 2.47 -5.53 -15.25
C VAL A 51 1.21 -5.19 -14.50
N THR A 52 1.00 -5.90 -13.40
CA THR A 52 -0.02 -5.59 -12.43
C THR A 52 0.50 -4.52 -11.47
N ILE A 53 -0.26 -3.45 -11.32
CA ILE A 53 -0.01 -2.39 -10.35
C ILE A 53 -0.97 -2.56 -9.19
N GLU A 54 -0.39 -2.57 -7.99
CA GLU A 54 -1.13 -2.66 -6.73
C GLU A 54 -0.72 -1.53 -5.79
N LEU A 55 -1.67 -1.02 -5.04
CA LEU A 55 -1.43 -0.14 -3.91
C LEU A 55 -1.42 -0.97 -2.62
N LEU A 56 -0.36 -0.84 -1.84
CA LEU A 56 -0.22 -1.42 -0.52
C LEU A 56 -0.29 -0.31 0.53
N GLU A 57 -1.27 -0.42 1.42
CA GLU A 57 -1.32 0.39 2.63
C GLU A 57 -0.63 -0.34 3.78
N LEU A 58 0.34 0.33 4.40
CA LEU A 58 1.16 -0.19 5.47
C LEU A 58 0.78 0.46 6.80
N ASN A 59 0.78 -0.36 7.83
CA ASN A 59 0.53 0.05 9.21
C ASN A 59 1.78 0.65 9.86
N GLY A 60 1.71 1.01 11.15
CA GLY A 60 2.80 1.67 11.86
C GLY A 60 4.04 0.80 12.08
N PHE A 61 3.97 -0.49 11.75
CA PHE A 61 5.08 -1.44 11.73
C PHE A 61 5.60 -1.71 10.30
N GLY A 62 5.15 -0.96 9.29
CA GLY A 62 5.53 -1.16 7.88
C GLY A 62 4.96 -2.44 7.26
N SER A 63 4.01 -3.09 7.91
CA SER A 63 3.36 -4.31 7.41
C SER A 63 2.02 -4.00 6.77
N ARG A 64 1.55 -4.84 5.83
CA ARG A 64 0.22 -4.68 5.23
C ARG A 64 -0.85 -4.69 6.32
N ILE A 65 -1.77 -3.72 6.26
CA ILE A 65 -2.87 -3.63 7.23
C ILE A 65 -3.75 -4.89 7.10
N PRO A 66 -3.94 -5.65 8.19
CA PRO A 66 -4.78 -6.83 8.15
C PRO A 66 -6.25 -6.44 7.95
N PHE A 67 -6.94 -7.17 7.08
CA PHE A 67 -8.38 -6.96 6.78
C PHE A 67 -8.74 -5.58 6.22
N ALA A 68 -7.76 -4.79 5.77
CA ALA A 68 -8.05 -3.55 5.08
C ALA A 68 -8.80 -3.82 3.78
N SER A 69 -9.76 -2.95 3.48
CA SER A 69 -10.38 -2.87 2.16
C SER A 69 -9.29 -2.68 1.10
N LYS A 70 -9.49 -3.19 -0.11
CA LYS A 70 -8.52 -2.96 -1.19
C LYS A 70 -8.42 -1.45 -1.45
N PRO A 71 -7.22 -0.87 -1.36
CA PRO A 71 -7.07 0.57 -1.43
C PRO A 71 -7.22 1.05 -2.87
N TYR A 72 -7.91 2.19 -3.03
CA TYR A 72 -8.16 2.80 -4.34
C TYR A 72 -7.04 3.76 -4.71
N PHE A 73 -6.64 3.74 -5.98
CA PHE A 73 -5.68 4.69 -6.53
C PHE A 73 -5.99 5.04 -7.99
N GLU A 74 -5.68 6.27 -8.36
CA GLU A 74 -5.77 6.78 -9.73
C GLU A 74 -4.38 6.76 -10.36
N ILE A 75 -4.33 6.41 -11.66
CA ILE A 75 -3.10 6.50 -12.46
C ILE A 75 -3.28 7.63 -13.47
N ASN A 76 -2.39 8.60 -13.43
CA ASN A 76 -2.28 9.65 -14.42
C ASN A 76 -1.00 9.44 -15.23
N ILE A 77 -1.16 9.31 -16.55
CA ILE A 77 -0.04 9.21 -17.49
C ILE A 77 0.43 10.62 -17.81
N LEU A 78 1.66 10.95 -17.42
CA LEU A 78 2.26 12.26 -17.65
C LEU A 78 2.94 12.32 -19.03
N GLU A 79 3.62 11.23 -19.41
CA GLU A 79 4.35 11.10 -20.68
C GLU A 79 4.27 9.65 -21.19
N GLY A 80 4.28 9.46 -22.51
CA GLY A 80 4.35 8.13 -23.15
C GLY A 80 3.02 7.36 -23.17
N LYS A 81 1.89 8.05 -23.25
CA LYS A 81 0.54 7.42 -23.28
C LYS A 81 0.37 6.45 -24.45
N GLU A 82 1.01 6.74 -25.57
CA GLU A 82 1.03 5.91 -26.78
C GLU A 82 1.90 4.64 -26.66
N LEU A 83 2.70 4.53 -25.58
CA LEU A 83 3.58 3.40 -25.34
C LEU A 83 2.90 2.29 -24.53
N ILE A 84 1.78 2.60 -23.86
CA ILE A 84 1.10 1.69 -22.93
C ILE A 84 -0.39 1.63 -23.17
N GLU A 85 -0.98 0.49 -22.80
CA GLU A 85 -2.41 0.29 -22.69
C GLU A 85 -2.75 -0.02 -21.24
N LEU A 86 -3.71 0.71 -20.67
CA LEU A 86 -4.19 0.51 -19.31
C LEU A 86 -5.51 -0.26 -19.36
N SER A 87 -5.57 -1.38 -18.65
CA SER A 87 -6.82 -2.09 -18.39
C SER A 87 -7.13 -2.08 -16.89
N ASP A 88 -8.39 -1.80 -16.56
CA ASP A 88 -8.86 -1.83 -15.18
C ASP A 88 -9.52 -3.19 -14.92
N LEU A 89 -8.83 -4.02 -14.15
CA LEU A 89 -9.30 -5.36 -13.79
C LEU A 89 -9.80 -5.33 -12.36
N ARG A 90 -11.05 -4.87 -12.19
CA ARG A 90 -11.83 -4.68 -10.94
C ARG A 90 -11.13 -3.90 -9.82
N GLU A 91 -9.99 -4.38 -9.36
CA GLU A 91 -9.28 -4.00 -8.15
C GLU A 91 -7.76 -3.87 -8.38
N THR A 92 -7.28 -4.16 -9.59
CA THR A 92 -5.88 -4.03 -10.02
C THR A 92 -5.85 -3.38 -11.39
N LYS A 93 -4.87 -2.50 -11.60
CA LYS A 93 -4.64 -1.89 -12.91
C LYS A 93 -3.50 -2.64 -13.60
N ILE A 94 -3.73 -3.07 -14.84
CA ILE A 94 -2.71 -3.75 -15.64
C ILE A 94 -2.23 -2.79 -16.72
N ILE A 95 -0.90 -2.74 -16.86
CA ILE A 95 -0.22 -2.03 -17.94
C ILE A 95 0.31 -3.06 -18.93
N ALA A 96 -0.10 -2.94 -20.18
CA ALA A 96 0.51 -3.66 -21.29
C ALA A 96 1.41 -2.70 -22.09
N PHE A 97 2.69 -3.05 -22.25
CA PHE A 97 3.65 -2.22 -23.00
C PHE A 97 3.58 -2.54 -24.49
N LYS A 98 3.39 -1.52 -25.34
CA LYS A 98 3.21 -1.69 -26.80
C LYS A 98 4.41 -1.24 -27.61
N LYS A 99 5.18 -0.28 -27.11
CA LYS A 99 6.31 0.34 -27.81
C LYS A 99 7.45 0.67 -26.85
N GLU A 100 8.67 0.67 -27.37
CA GLU A 100 9.87 1.10 -26.64
C GLU A 100 9.81 2.60 -26.30
N GLY A 101 10.41 2.95 -25.16
CA GLY A 101 10.49 4.34 -24.71
C GLY A 101 10.42 4.47 -23.20
N ILE A 102 10.13 5.68 -22.74
CA ILE A 102 10.03 6.02 -21.32
C ILE A 102 8.61 6.51 -21.05
N VAL A 103 7.96 5.91 -20.06
CA VAL A 103 6.64 6.31 -19.57
C VAL A 103 6.78 6.90 -18.19
N LYS A 104 6.17 8.06 -17.97
CA LYS A 104 6.07 8.69 -16.65
C LYS A 104 4.65 8.61 -16.14
N LEU A 105 4.50 7.99 -14.97
CA LEU A 105 3.22 7.80 -14.30
C LEU A 105 3.22 8.58 -12.99
N SER A 106 2.06 9.13 -12.64
CA SER A 106 1.77 9.57 -11.28
C SER A 106 0.58 8.80 -10.72
N PHE A 107 0.69 8.47 -9.43
CA PHE A 107 -0.31 7.72 -8.70
C PHE A 107 -0.87 8.63 -7.60
N ILE A 108 -2.19 8.81 -7.61
CA ILE A 108 -2.89 9.56 -6.56
C ILE A 108 -3.66 8.56 -5.73
N THR A 109 -3.42 8.58 -4.41
CA THR A 109 -4.12 7.72 -3.46
C THR A 109 -4.91 8.61 -2.50
N LYS A 110 -6.02 8.10 -1.96
CA LYS A 110 -6.86 8.86 -1.02
C LYS A 110 -6.09 9.30 0.23
N ASN A 111 -5.11 8.52 0.64
CA ASN A 111 -4.38 8.68 1.89
C ASN A 111 -3.01 9.35 1.71
N SER A 112 -2.61 9.71 0.49
CA SER A 112 -1.35 10.41 0.22
C SER A 112 -1.55 11.91 0.11
N LEU A 113 -0.67 12.68 0.76
CA LEU A 113 -0.63 14.14 0.63
C LEU A 113 -0.06 14.60 -0.71
N MET A 114 0.75 13.76 -1.35
CA MET A 114 1.43 14.07 -2.61
C MET A 114 1.29 12.92 -3.61
N PRO A 115 1.26 13.20 -4.92
CA PRO A 115 1.32 12.15 -5.93
C PRO A 115 2.62 11.36 -5.82
N ILE A 116 2.55 10.05 -6.02
CA ILE A 116 3.72 9.18 -6.14
C ILE A 116 4.11 9.15 -7.62
N TYR A 117 5.36 9.42 -7.95
CA TYR A 117 5.84 9.42 -9.33
C TYR A 117 6.67 8.17 -9.64
N LYS A 118 6.50 7.61 -10.84
CA LYS A 118 7.31 6.50 -11.34
C LYS A 118 7.65 6.70 -12.81
N GLU A 119 8.93 6.55 -13.11
CA GLU A 119 9.43 6.41 -14.48
C GLU A 119 9.62 4.93 -14.80
N ILE A 120 9.17 4.52 -15.98
CA ILE A 120 9.25 3.14 -16.47
C ILE A 120 9.95 3.15 -17.82
N LYS A 121 11.05 2.41 -17.93
CA LYS A 121 11.77 2.20 -19.18
C LYS A 121 11.30 0.91 -19.85
N ILE A 122 10.93 1.02 -21.12
CA ILE A 122 10.50 -0.08 -21.98
C ILE A 122 11.59 -0.30 -23.04
N ASN A 123 12.13 -1.51 -23.09
CA ASN A 123 13.16 -1.96 -24.03
C ASN A 123 12.63 -3.06 -24.98
#